data_AF-A0A518FT32-F1
#
_entry.id   AF-A0A518FT32-F1
#
_cell.length_a   1.000
_cell.length_b   1.000
_cell.length_c   1.000
_cell.angle_alpha   90.00
_cell.angle_beta   90.00
_cell.angle_gamma   90.00
#
_symmetry.space_group_name_H-M   'P 1'
#
loop_
_entity.id
_entity.type
_entity.pdbx_description
1 polymer ?
#
loop_
_entity_poly.entity_id
_entity_poly.type
_entity_poly.pdbx_seq_one_letter_code
_entity_poly.pdbx_strand_id
1 'polypeptide(L)' 'MTQQDLDQAVAMATGEDVRAIRQRGFSLANPLEVNFDPEPDLRPPQSVDWDDLSLQQNVALFAQPFDRVPGWI' A
#
# COMPACT_ATOMS: atom_id res chain seq x y z
N MET A 1 7.47 29.87 0.70
CA MET A 1 7.15 28.93 -0.39
C MET A 1 5.78 28.38 -0.11
N THR A 2 4.88 28.45 -1.09
CA THR A 2 3.52 27.91 -1.01
C THR A 2 3.48 26.52 -1.63
N GLN A 3 2.39 25.77 -1.41
CA GLN A 3 2.19 24.46 -2.04
C GLN A 3 2.22 24.57 -3.58
N GLN A 4 1.69 25.66 -4.12
CA GLN A 4 1.72 25.93 -5.56
C GLN A 4 3.15 26.15 -6.08
N ASP A 5 4.00 26.81 -5.30
CA ASP A 5 5.42 27.00 -5.66
C ASP A 5 6.18 25.66 -5.67
N LEU A 6 5.88 24.78 -4.71
CA LEU A 6 6.44 23.42 -4.66
C LEU A 6 6.00 22.61 -5.88
N ASP A 7 4.69 22.53 -6.14
CA ASP A 7 4.14 21.79 -7.27
C ASP A 7 4.76 22.26 -8.60
N GLN A 8 4.90 23.58 -8.77
CA GLN A 8 5.49 24.17 -9.97
C GLN A 8 6.99 23.87 -10.08
N ALA A 9 7.73 23.90 -8.97
CA ALA A 9 9.15 23.55 -8.96
C ALA A 9 9.37 22.07 -9.31
N VAL A 10 8.56 21.17 -8.78
CA VAL A 10 8.60 19.74 -9.09
C VAL A 10 8.29 19.51 -10.57
N ALA A 11 7.21 20.11 -11.09
CA ALA A 11 6.85 20.01 -12.50
C ALA A 11 7.96 20.53 -13.43
N MET A 12 8.63 21.63 -13.08
CA MET A 12 9.76 22.15 -13.86
C MET A 12 10.98 21.22 -13.83
N ALA A 13 11.25 20.56 -12.70
CA ALA A 13 12.39 19.67 -12.55
C ALA A 13 12.17 18.30 -13.23
N THR A 14 10.95 17.78 -13.24
CA THR A 14 10.63 16.44 -13.77
C THR A 14 10.02 16.47 -15.17
N GLY A 15 9.47 17.60 -15.61
CA GLY A 15 8.71 17.71 -16.85
C GLY A 15 7.30 17.09 -16.77
N GLU A 16 6.86 16.67 -15.58
CA GLU A 16 5.52 16.12 -15.38
C GLU A 16 4.44 17.21 -15.25
N ASP A 17 3.19 16.84 -15.52
CA ASP A 17 2.04 17.74 -15.35
C ASP A 17 1.76 18.03 -13.87
N VAL A 18 1.42 19.29 -13.55
CA VAL A 18 1.13 19.74 -12.18
C VAL A 18 0.00 18.95 -11.53
N ARG A 19 -1.01 18.48 -12.29
CA ARG A 19 -2.09 17.64 -11.75
C ARG A 19 -1.58 16.27 -11.33
N ALA A 20 -0.63 15.69 -12.08
CA ALA A 20 0.00 14.42 -11.72
C ALA A 20 0.81 14.58 -10.43
N ILE A 21 1.57 15.67 -10.30
CA ILE A 21 2.31 15.98 -9.07
C ILE A 21 1.36 16.14 -7.87
N ARG A 22 0.24 16.83 -8.04
CA ARG A 22 -0.79 16.97 -6.98
C ARG A 22 -1.40 15.64 -6.57
N GLN A 23 -1.67 14.75 -7.53
CA GLN A 23 -2.18 13.40 -7.25
C GLN A 23 -1.20 12.54 -6.46
N ARG A 24 0.11 12.76 -6.62
CA ARG A 24 1.16 12.07 -5.86
C ARG A 24 1.24 12.53 -4.39
N GLY A 25 0.68 13.69 -4.06
CA GLY A 25 0.49 14.12 -2.66
C GLY A 25 1.74 14.72 -1.99
N PHE A 26 2.63 15.37 -2.73
CA PHE A 26 3.72 16.13 -2.12
C PHE A 26 3.18 17.22 -1.20
N SER A 27 3.71 17.33 0.01
CA SER A 27 3.34 18.37 0.97
C SER A 27 4.57 19.15 1.42
N LEU A 28 4.36 20.43 1.75
CA LEU A 28 5.37 21.23 2.42
C LEU A 28 5.51 20.76 3.87
N ALA A 29 6.64 20.16 4.20
CA ALA A 29 6.99 19.91 5.59
C ALA A 29 7.35 21.23 6.29
N ASN A 30 6.77 21.48 7.46
CA ASN A 30 7.19 22.58 8.32
C ASN A 30 8.48 22.17 9.06
N PRO A 31 9.63 22.84 8.83
CA PRO A 31 10.90 22.44 9.44
C PRO A 31 10.93 22.56 10.97
N LEU A 32 10.02 23.35 11.55
CA LEU A 32 9.87 23.50 13.00
C LEU A 32 8.91 22.47 13.61
N GLU A 33 8.16 21.76 12.77
CA GLU A 33 7.25 20.70 13.17
C GLU A 33 7.99 19.37 13.14
N VAL A 34 8.68 19.06 14.24
CA VAL A 34 9.50 17.85 14.39
C VAL A 34 8.66 16.57 14.31
N ASN A 35 7.36 16.68 14.61
CA ASN A 35 6.40 15.57 14.65
C ASN A 35 5.40 15.65 13.48
N PHE A 36 5.84 15.99 12.26
CA PHE A 36 4.96 16.10 11.08
C PHE A 36 4.35 14.75 10.63
N ASP A 37 4.77 13.66 11.26
CA ASP A 37 4.10 12.36 11.25
C ASP A 37 4.35 11.67 12.60
N PRO A 38 3.57 11.99 13.64
CA PRO A 38 3.64 11.28 14.91
C PRO A 38 2.72 10.06 14.79
N GLU A 39 3.10 9.09 13.96
CA GLU A 39 2.58 7.74 14.12
C GLU A 39 3.45 7.02 15.16
N PRO A 40 3.11 7.02 16.46
CA PRO A 40 3.45 5.88 17.24
C PRO A 40 2.47 4.79 16.80
N ASP A 41 2.90 3.88 15.94
CA ASP A 41 2.21 2.59 15.82
C ASP A 41 2.42 1.88 17.16
N LEU A 42 1.55 2.19 18.14
CA LEU A 42 1.55 1.58 19.48
C LEU A 42 1.08 0.13 19.43
N ARG A 43 0.77 -0.39 18.23
CA ARG A 43 0.47 -1.79 18.06
C ARG A 43 1.78 -2.58 18.13
N PRO A 44 1.77 -3.77 18.74
CA PRO A 44 2.87 -4.69 18.56
C PRO A 44 3.06 -4.97 17.06
N PRO A 45 4.29 -5.23 16.60
CA PRO A 45 4.56 -5.58 15.21
C PRO A 45 3.56 -6.62 14.71
N GLN A 46 2.78 -6.26 13.69
CA GLN A 46 1.81 -7.17 13.09
C GLN A 46 2.54 -8.07 12.11
N SER A 47 3.11 -9.18 12.59
CA SER A 47 3.65 -10.24 11.72
C SER A 47 2.53 -11.22 11.38
N VAL A 48 2.26 -11.41 10.09
CA VAL A 48 1.36 -12.45 9.60
C VAL A 48 2.20 -13.64 9.17
N ASP A 49 1.89 -14.82 9.69
CA ASP A 49 2.36 -16.08 9.13
C ASP A 49 1.50 -16.39 7.90
N TRP A 50 2.09 -16.24 6.72
CA TRP A 50 1.38 -16.45 5.45
C TRP A 50 1.05 -17.91 5.20
N ASP A 51 1.81 -18.84 5.77
CA ASP A 51 1.54 -20.27 5.63
C ASP A 51 0.31 -20.64 6.45
N ASP A 52 0.22 -20.19 7.72
CA ASP A 52 -0.95 -20.42 8.57
C ASP A 52 -2.21 -19.72 8.04
N LEU A 53 -2.10 -18.47 7.59
CA LEU A 53 -3.22 -17.74 7.01
C LEU A 53 -3.76 -18.43 5.76
N SER A 54 -2.88 -18.93 4.89
CA SER A 54 -3.27 -19.66 3.69
C SER A 54 -4.05 -20.93 4.03
N LEU A 55 -3.68 -21.65 5.09
CA LEU A 55 -4.40 -22.84 5.55
C LEU A 55 -5.81 -22.50 6.04
N GLN A 56 -5.98 -21.38 6.75
CA GLN A 56 -7.29 -20.93 7.25
C GLN A 56 -8.21 -20.44 6.12
N GLN A 57 -7.64 -19.89 5.05
CA GLN A 57 -8.38 -19.33 3.91
C GLN A 57 -8.64 -20.33 2.78
N ASN A 58 -7.97 -21.49 2.77
CA ASN A 58 -8.11 -22.52 1.73
C ASN A 58 -9.37 -23.38 1.91
N VAL A 59 -10.50 -22.72 2.17
CA VAL A 59 -11.82 -23.35 2.20
C VAL A 59 -12.48 -23.09 0.85
N ALA A 60 -12.80 -24.17 0.15
CA ALA A 60 -13.54 -24.08 -1.10
C ALA A 60 -14.94 -23.51 -0.84
N LEU A 61 -15.18 -22.27 -1.31
CA LEU A 61 -16.49 -21.62 -1.23
C LEU A 61 -17.52 -22.25 -2.19
N PHE A 62 -17.06 -23.08 -3.13
CA PHE A 62 -17.86 -23.80 -4.10
C PHE A 62 -17.32 -25.20 -4.29
N ALA A 63 -18.17 -26.14 -4.70
CA ALA A 63 -17.75 -27.51 -4.99
C ALA A 63 -16.64 -27.51 -6.06
N GLN A 64 -15.47 -28.04 -5.71
CA GLN A 64 -14.38 -28.22 -6.67
C GLN A 64 -14.58 -29.55 -7.39
N PRO A 65 -14.74 -29.56 -8.73
CA PRO A 65 -15.03 -30.77 -9.48
C PRO A 65 -13.76 -31.58 -9.72
N PHE A 66 -13.09 -32.06 -8.68
CA PHE A 66 -12.07 -33.11 -8.79
C PHE A 66 -11.94 -33.88 -7.47
N ASP A 67 -12.99 -34.61 -7.13
CA ASP A 67 -12.90 -35.72 -6.18
C ASP A 67 -12.95 -37.05 -6.93
N ARG A 68 -11.81 -37.75 -6.93
CA ARG A 68 -11.58 -39.15 -7.32
C ARG A 68 -11.97 -39.58 -8.74
N VAL A 69 -10.94 -39.86 -9.55
CA VAL A 69 -10.98 -41.04 -10.43
C VAL A 69 -10.28 -42.18 -9.67
N PRO A 70 -10.99 -43.15 -9.08
CA PRO A 70 -10.36 -44.36 -8.57
C PRO A 70 -10.21 -45.35 -9.74
N GLY A 71 -8.96 -45.76 -10.00
CA GLY A 71 -8.64 -47.06 -10.62
C GLY A 71 -8.92 -47.22 -12.10
N TRP A 72 -7.87 -47.12 -12.92
CA TRP A 72 -7.77 -47.84 -14.19
C TRP A 72 -6.50 -48.70 -14.15
N ILE A 73 -6.64 -49.93 -13.63
CA ILE A 73 -5.97 -51.15 -14.10
C ILE A 73 -7.11 -52.12 -14.43
#